data_AF-A0A091IB55-F1
#
_entry.id   AF-A0A091IB55-F1
#
_cell.length_a   1.000
_cell.length_b   1.000
_cell.length_c   1.000
_cell.angle_alpha   90.00
_cell.angle_beta   90.00
_cell.angle_gamma   90.00
#
_symmetry.space_group_name_H-M   'P 1'
#
loop_
_entity.id
_entity.type
_entity.pdbx_description
1 polymer ?
#
loop_
_entity_poly.entity_id
_entity_poly.type
_entity_poly.pdbx_seq_one_letter_code
_entity_poly.pdbx_strand_id
1 'polypeptide(L)'
;EWLQSVQAMMILSIIFSVLSLFLFFCQLFTLTKGGRFYLTGIFQILAGLCVMSGAAIFTVRHTDWHQASENIPYGFAYILAWLAFPLALASGIIYVILRKRE
;
A
#
# COMPACT_ATOMS: atom_id res chain seq x y z
N GLU A 1 3.40 -21.31 6.33
CA GLU A 1 3.11 -20.19 7.25
C GLU A 1 3.51 -18.81 6.73
N TRP A 2 4.79 -18.53 6.44
CA TRP A 2 5.22 -17.17 6.04
C TRP A 2 4.54 -16.64 4.76
N LEU A 3 4.29 -17.50 3.78
CA LEU A 3 3.63 -17.11 2.53
C LEU A 3 2.17 -16.69 2.77
N GLN A 4 1.49 -17.36 3.70
CA GLN A 4 0.12 -16.99 4.11
C GLN A 4 0.11 -15.62 4.80
N SER A 5 1.14 -15.31 5.60
CA SER A 5 1.30 -13.97 6.18
C SER A 5 1.49 -12.91 5.09
N VAL A 6 2.32 -13.18 4.06
CA VAL A 6 2.49 -12.26 2.92
C VAL A 6 1.15 -12.04 2.21
N GLN A 7 0.40 -13.11 1.92
CA GLN A 7 -0.91 -13.01 1.29
C GLN A 7 -1.90 -12.20 2.13
N ALA A 8 -1.95 -12.44 3.45
CA ALA A 8 -2.80 -11.67 4.36
C ALA A 8 -2.45 -10.18 4.35
N MET A 9 -1.15 -9.84 4.34
CA MET A 9 -0.69 -8.44 4.23
C MET A 9 -1.09 -7.80 2.90
N MET A 10 -1.02 -8.54 1.79
CA MET A 10 -1.44 -8.05 0.47
C MET A 10 -2.96 -7.80 0.43
N ILE A 11 -3.78 -8.74 0.92
CA ILE A 11 -5.24 -8.58 0.98
C ILE A 11 -5.59 -7.38 1.88
N LEU A 12 -4.95 -7.26 3.04
CA LEU A 12 -5.19 -6.15 3.96
C LEU A 12 -4.85 -4.80 3.33
N SER A 13 -3.78 -4.73 2.52
CA SER A 13 -3.43 -3.51 1.80
C SER A 13 -4.50 -3.08 0.78
N ILE A 14 -5.10 -4.04 0.06
CA ILE A 14 -6.18 -3.78 -0.89
C ILE A 14 -7.42 -3.27 -0.15
N ILE A 15 -7.78 -3.90 0.97
CA ILE A 15 -8.92 -3.47 1.80
C ILE A 15 -8.74 -2.02 2.26
N PHE A 16 -7.56 -1.67 2.79
CA PHE A 16 -7.26 -0.28 3.20
C PHE A 16 -7.25 0.70 2.03
N SER A 17 -6.75 0.29 0.85
CA SER A 17 -6.79 1.15 -0.34
C SER A 17 -8.20 1.39 -0.85
N VAL A 18 -9.09 0.39 -0.81
CA VAL A 18 -10.50 0.54 -1.21
C VAL A 18 -11.25 1.40 -0.19
N LEU A 19 -11.01 1.20 1.11
CA LEU A 19 -11.58 2.04 2.17
C LEU A 19 -11.14 3.51 2.02
N SER A 20 -9.85 3.74 1.76
CA SER A 20 -9.32 5.08 1.48
C SER A 20 -10.02 5.73 0.28
N LEU A 21 -10.18 4.99 -0.83
CA LEU A 21 -10.89 5.47 -2.01
C LEU A 21 -12.37 5.79 -1.71
N PHE A 22 -13.06 4.93 -0.96
CA PHE A 22 -14.45 5.19 -0.55
C PHE A 22 -14.55 6.45 0.34
N LEU A 23 -13.66 6.57 1.33
CA LEU A 23 -13.57 7.75 2.19
C LEU A 23 -13.24 9.02 1.39
N PHE A 24 -12.41 8.91 0.36
CA PHE A 24 -12.12 10.00 -0.56
C PHE A 24 -13.39 10.47 -1.27
N PHE A 25 -14.18 9.55 -1.83
CA PHE A 25 -15.46 9.88 -2.47
C PHE A 25 -16.45 10.50 -1.47
N CYS A 26 -16.61 9.92 -0.27
CA CYS A 26 -17.45 10.49 0.76
C CYS A 26 -17.00 11.91 1.14
N GLN A 27 -15.70 12.15 1.30
CA GLN A 27 -15.17 13.48 1.58
C GLN A 27 -15.33 14.43 0.38
N LEU A 28 -15.31 13.94 -0.86
CA LEU A 28 -15.53 14.78 -2.02
C LEU A 28 -16.95 15.39 -2.02
N PHE A 29 -17.96 14.60 -1.65
CA PHE A 29 -19.36 15.02 -1.64
C PHE A 29 -19.83 15.65 -0.32
N THR A 30 -19.37 15.16 0.83
CA THR A 30 -19.84 15.61 2.15
C THR A 30 -19.06 16.79 2.70
N LEU A 31 -17.81 17.02 2.27
CA LEU A 31 -16.94 18.01 2.92
C LEU A 31 -17.30 19.43 2.48
N THR A 32 -17.75 20.24 3.44
CA THR A 32 -17.94 21.68 3.28
C THR A 32 -16.61 22.39 2.94
N LYS A 33 -16.70 23.54 2.26
CA LYS A 33 -15.53 24.29 1.77
C LYS A 33 -14.50 24.49 2.89
N GLY A 34 -13.28 23.96 2.73
CA GLY A 34 -12.16 24.15 3.66
C GLY A 34 -11.66 22.92 4.45
N GLY A 35 -12.33 21.75 4.37
CA GLY A 35 -11.87 20.53 5.03
C GLY A 35 -10.61 19.91 4.40
N ARG A 36 -9.84 19.16 5.21
CA ARG A 36 -8.60 18.47 4.80
C ARG A 36 -8.81 16.96 4.79
N PHE A 37 -8.25 16.24 3.81
CA PHE A 37 -8.46 14.80 3.59
C PHE A 37 -7.51 13.92 4.43
N TYR A 38 -7.35 14.23 5.72
CA TYR A 38 -6.39 13.52 6.59
C TYR A 38 -6.71 12.03 6.75
N LEU A 39 -7.99 11.70 6.91
CA LEU A 39 -8.42 10.33 7.21
C LEU A 39 -8.12 9.40 6.03
N THR A 40 -8.46 9.83 4.81
CA THR A 40 -8.15 9.12 3.55
C THR A 40 -6.65 8.92 3.39
N GLY A 41 -5.85 9.97 3.59
CA GLY A 41 -4.40 9.88 3.47
C GLY A 41 -3.76 8.89 4.43
N ILE A 42 -4.22 8.85 5.69
CA ILE A 42 -3.71 7.90 6.71
C ILE A 42 -4.01 6.45 6.28
N PHE A 43 -5.24 6.14 5.83
CA PHE A 43 -5.58 4.80 5.36
C PHE A 43 -4.77 4.39 4.12
N GLN A 44 -4.49 5.33 3.21
CA GLN A 44 -3.65 5.08 2.04
C GLN A 44 -2.18 4.80 2.42
N ILE A 45 -1.65 5.52 3.40
CA ILE A 45 -0.29 5.28 3.93
C ILE A 45 -0.22 3.91 4.62
N LEU A 46 -1.23 3.56 5.41
CA LEU A 46 -1.33 2.22 6.04
C LEU A 46 -1.39 1.11 4.98
N ALA A 47 -2.14 1.30 3.89
CA ALA A 47 -2.15 0.36 2.76
C ALA A 47 -0.74 0.18 2.18
N GLY A 48 0.00 1.28 1.96
CA GLY A 48 1.39 1.23 1.49
C GLY A 48 2.32 0.48 2.45
N LEU A 49 2.21 0.73 3.78
CA LEU A 49 2.99 0.01 4.80
C LEU A 49 2.71 -1.49 4.81
N CYS A 50 1.45 -1.90 4.57
CA CYS A 50 1.09 -3.31 4.44
C CYS A 50 1.75 -3.96 3.21
N VAL A 51 1.75 -3.29 2.04
CA VAL A 51 2.45 -3.78 0.83
C VAL A 51 3.94 -3.90 1.07
N MET A 52 4.56 -2.86 1.65
CA MET A 52 5.99 -2.84 1.96
C MET A 52 6.38 -3.99 2.89
N SER A 53 5.60 -4.22 3.94
CA SER A 53 5.85 -5.30 4.90
C SER A 53 5.71 -6.67 4.24
N GLY A 54 4.69 -6.88 3.39
CA GLY A 54 4.52 -8.12 2.63
C GLY A 54 5.68 -8.38 1.64
N ALA A 55 6.10 -7.34 0.91
CA ALA A 55 7.23 -7.42 -0.02
C ALA A 55 8.58 -7.63 0.71
N ALA A 56 8.78 -7.01 1.87
CA ALA A 56 9.97 -7.19 2.69
C ALA A 56 10.08 -8.62 3.24
N ILE A 57 8.99 -9.17 3.78
CA ILE A 57 8.93 -10.57 4.25
C ILE A 57 9.23 -11.52 3.09
N PHE A 58 8.65 -11.27 1.91
CA PHE A 58 8.95 -12.06 0.72
C PHE A 58 10.44 -11.98 0.34
N THR A 59 11.05 -10.79 0.40
CA THR A 59 12.48 -10.60 0.08
C THR A 59 13.40 -11.39 1.01
N VAL A 60 13.17 -11.29 2.33
CA VAL A 60 13.99 -11.94 3.36
C VAL A 60 13.81 -13.46 3.32
N ARG A 61 12.58 -13.94 3.12
CA ARG A 61 12.33 -15.40 3.06
C ARG A 61 12.72 -16.02 1.73
N HIS A 62 12.78 -15.23 0.65
CA HIS A 62 13.32 -15.69 -0.62
C HIS A 62 14.82 -15.96 -0.56
N THR A 63 15.57 -15.22 0.28
CA THR A 63 17.00 -15.43 0.49
C THR A 63 17.30 -16.69 1.32
N ASP A 64 16.45 -17.01 2.30
CA ASP A 64 16.56 -18.24 3.12
C ASP A 64 16.35 -19.53 2.30
N TRP A 65 15.44 -19.53 1.31
CA TRP A 65 15.13 -20.73 0.52
C TRP A 65 16.15 -20.98 -0.60
N HIS A 66 16.84 -19.94 -1.09
CA HIS A 66 17.71 -20.00 -2.27
C HIS A 66 19.19 -20.30 -1.98
N GLN A 67 19.56 -20.67 -0.75
CA GLN A 67 20.96 -20.84 -0.37
C GLN A 67 21.66 -22.09 -0.96
N ALA A 68 21.03 -22.86 -1.86
CA ALA A 68 21.63 -24.12 -2.35
C ALA A 68 21.54 -24.44 -3.86
N SER A 69 20.63 -23.87 -4.68
CA SER A 69 20.60 -24.24 -6.10
C SER A 69 19.83 -23.23 -6.95
N GLU A 70 20.50 -22.71 -7.98
CA GLU A 70 20.00 -21.87 -9.08
C GLU A 70 19.54 -20.43 -8.75
N ASN A 71 20.16 -19.46 -9.42
CA ASN A 71 19.80 -18.04 -9.42
C ASN A 71 18.47 -17.83 -10.18
N ILE A 72 17.34 -18.26 -9.62
CA ILE A 72 16.03 -17.98 -10.21
C ILE A 72 15.68 -16.50 -9.91
N PRO A 73 15.44 -15.67 -10.94
CA PRO A 73 15.14 -14.25 -10.74
C PRO A 73 13.78 -14.04 -10.06
N TYR A 74 13.65 -12.93 -9.33
CA TYR A 74 12.37 -12.52 -8.74
C TYR A 74 11.27 -12.42 -9.80
N GLY A 75 10.08 -12.92 -9.47
CA GLY A 75 8.91 -12.82 -10.36
C GLY A 75 8.46 -11.37 -10.56
N PHE A 76 7.84 -11.09 -11.71
CA PHE A 76 7.34 -9.75 -12.07
C PHE A 76 6.44 -9.10 -10.99
N ALA A 77 5.61 -9.91 -10.29
CA ALA A 77 4.75 -9.44 -9.21
C ALA A 77 5.52 -8.81 -8.03
N TYR A 78 6.76 -9.24 -7.78
CA TYR A 78 7.62 -8.65 -6.75
C TYR A 78 8.02 -7.21 -7.11
N ILE A 79 8.39 -6.99 -8.37
CA ILE A 79 8.72 -5.66 -8.89
C ILE A 79 7.49 -4.75 -8.80
N LEU A 80 6.31 -5.26 -9.17
CA LEU A 80 5.05 -4.53 -9.03
C LEU A 80 4.73 -4.16 -7.58
N ALA A 81 4.98 -5.04 -6.61
CA ALA A 81 4.73 -4.73 -5.19
C ALA A 81 5.64 -3.59 -4.69
N TRP A 82 6.92 -3.61 -5.06
CA TRP A 82 7.85 -2.52 -4.74
C TRP A 82 7.53 -1.21 -5.47
N LEU A 83 6.97 -1.29 -6.68
CA LEU A 83 6.50 -0.11 -7.40
C LEU A 83 5.19 0.44 -6.80
N ALA A 84 4.29 -0.43 -6.35
CA ALA A 84 3.02 -0.04 -5.74
C ALA A 84 3.21 0.72 -4.43
N PHE A 85 4.26 0.42 -3.65
CA PHE A 85 4.57 1.11 -2.40
C PHE A 85 4.77 2.63 -2.54
N PRO A 86 5.74 3.14 -3.33
CA PRO A 86 5.94 4.57 -3.50
C PRO A 86 4.74 5.24 -4.17
N LEU A 87 4.02 4.55 -5.07
CA LEU A 87 2.79 5.07 -5.66
C LEU A 87 1.67 5.23 -4.61
N ALA A 88 1.51 4.28 -3.70
CA ALA A 88 0.56 4.35 -2.60
C ALA A 88 0.95 5.45 -1.59
N LEU A 89 2.23 5.60 -1.28
CA LEU A 89 2.72 6.69 -0.43
C LEU A 89 2.52 8.06 -1.08
N ALA A 90 2.89 8.22 -2.35
CA ALA A 90 2.72 9.47 -3.07
C ALA A 90 1.25 9.87 -3.14
N SER A 91 0.34 8.93 -3.45
CA SER A 91 -1.10 9.21 -3.44
C SER A 91 -1.62 9.57 -2.04
N GLY A 92 -1.21 8.86 -0.99
CA GLY A 92 -1.54 9.21 0.40
C GLY A 92 -1.07 10.61 0.80
N ILE A 93 0.18 10.97 0.47
CA ILE A 93 0.77 12.28 0.73
C ILE A 93 0.01 13.38 -0.04
N ILE A 94 -0.30 13.14 -1.32
CA ILE A 94 -1.08 14.08 -2.14
C ILE A 94 -2.45 14.33 -1.50
N TYR A 95 -3.13 13.30 -1.00
CA TYR A 95 -4.41 13.48 -0.29
C TYR A 95 -4.27 14.27 1.00
N VAL A 96 -3.20 14.06 1.79
CA VAL A 96 -2.96 14.84 3.02
C VAL A 96 -2.65 16.31 2.71
N ILE A 97 -1.88 16.58 1.63
CA ILE A 97 -1.44 17.92 1.25
C ILE A 97 -2.55 18.71 0.53
N LEU A 98 -3.41 18.03 -0.23
CA LEU A 98 -4.56 18.64 -0.89
C LEU A 98 -5.52 19.22 0.16
N ARG A 99 -5.42 20.54 0.32
CA ARG A 99 -6.42 21.35 1.00
C ARG A 99 -7.46 21.74 -0.04
N LYS A 100 -8.75 21.48 0.23
CA LYS A 100 -9.84 22.02 -0.58
C LYS A 100 -9.72 23.54 -0.58
N ARG A 101 -9.16 24.11 -1.64
CA ARG A 101 -9.21 25.55 -1.94
C ARG A 101 -10.64 25.82 -2.44
N GLU A 102 -11.23 26.87 -1.89
CA GLU A 102 -12.63 27.33 -1.95
C GLU A 102 -13.56 26.77 -3.03
#